data_AF-A0A3E0QIB1-F1
#
_entry.id   AF-A0A3E0QIB1-F1
#
_cell.length_a   1.000
_cell.length_b   1.000
_cell.length_c   1.000
_cell.angle_alpha   90.00
_cell.angle_beta   90.00
_cell.angle_gamma   90.00
#
_symmetry.space_group_name_H-M   'P 1'
#
loop_
_entity.id
_entity.type
_entity.pdbx_description
1 polymer ?
#
loop_
_entity_poly.entity_id
_entity_poly.type
_entity_poly.pdbx_seq_one_letter_code
_entity_poly.pdbx_strand_id
1 'polypeptide(L)'
;MDHNVISLGGVVVNEFKQIKENFGVFRMMSKHRRDKENPLFIDVACFGDLSEICHQYVKKGTQVNVSGRLRLRQREYEGRKISDYSITAQTIDFSNTFSGEFS
;
A
#
# COMPACT_ATOMS: atom_id res chain seq x y z
N MET A 1 -19.56 7.02 16.18
CA MET A 1 -19.12 6.47 14.87
C MET A 1 -17.61 6.36 14.95
N ASP A 2 -17.03 5.21 14.61
CA ASP A 2 -15.58 5.10 14.50
C ASP A 2 -15.11 5.86 13.25
N HIS A 3 -14.39 6.96 13.45
CA HIS A 3 -13.84 7.78 12.37
C HIS A 3 -12.41 7.32 12.03
N ASN A 4 -12.23 6.05 11.71
CA ASN A 4 -10.94 5.53 11.21
C ASN A 4 -11.00 5.38 9.70
N VAL A 5 -10.78 6.49 9.00
CA VAL A 5 -10.70 6.55 7.54
C VAL A 5 -9.43 7.31 7.17
N ILE A 6 -8.65 6.75 6.25
CA ILE A 6 -7.46 7.37 5.67
C ILE A 6 -7.51 7.24 4.16
N SER A 7 -7.09 8.30 3.46
CA SER A 7 -6.88 8.28 2.01
C SER A 7 -5.45 8.77 1.72
N LEU A 8 -4.70 8.01 0.93
CA LEU A 8 -3.30 8.28 0.63
C LEU A 8 -2.99 8.00 -0.84
N GLY A 9 -2.47 9.02 -1.52
CA GLY A 9 -1.92 8.92 -2.87
C GLY A 9 -0.42 8.65 -2.86
N GLY A 10 0.06 7.79 -3.74
CA GLY A 10 1.46 7.43 -3.78
C GLY A 10 1.88 6.55 -4.94
N VAL A 11 3.12 6.05 -4.84
CA VAL A 11 3.73 5.18 -5.84
C VAL A 11 4.09 3.87 -5.18
N VAL A 12 3.71 2.77 -5.81
CA VAL A 12 4.08 1.42 -5.39
C VAL A 12 5.59 1.23 -5.53
N VAL A 13 6.27 0.77 -4.48
CA VAL A 13 7.72 0.63 -4.49
C VAL A 13 8.20 -0.81 -4.70
N ASN A 14 7.34 -1.79 -4.44
CA ASN A 14 7.60 -3.22 -4.58
C ASN A 14 6.43 -3.90 -5.29
N GLU A 15 6.70 -5.03 -5.93
CA GLU A 15 5.65 -5.91 -6.47
C GLU A 15 4.66 -6.37 -5.39
N PHE A 16 3.42 -6.63 -5.79
CA PHE A 16 2.41 -7.16 -4.91
C PHE A 16 2.80 -8.54 -4.40
N LYS A 17 2.86 -8.70 -3.08
CA LYS A 17 3.16 -9.98 -2.44
C LYS A 17 1.87 -10.67 -2.04
N GLN A 18 1.48 -11.68 -2.80
CA GLN A 18 0.43 -12.62 -2.39
C GLN A 18 0.91 -13.42 -1.17
N ILE A 19 0.10 -13.47 -0.12
CA ILE A 19 0.41 -14.23 1.11
C ILE A 19 -0.52 -15.44 1.27
N LYS A 20 -1.81 -15.25 0.97
CA LYS A 20 -2.83 -16.32 0.90
C LYS A 20 -3.72 -16.04 -0.30
N GLU A 21 -4.54 -16.99 -0.75
CA GLU A 21 -5.44 -16.85 -1.91
C GLU A 21 -6.14 -15.48 -2.01
N ASN A 22 -6.81 -15.04 -0.94
CA ASN A 22 -7.56 -13.78 -0.90
C ASN A 22 -6.90 -12.69 -0.06
N PHE A 23 -5.58 -12.75 0.10
CA PHE A 23 -4.83 -11.79 0.90
C PHE A 23 -3.41 -11.55 0.39
N GLY A 24 -3.08 -10.29 0.22
CA GLY A 24 -1.73 -9.86 -0.08
C GLY A 24 -1.45 -8.43 0.36
N VAL A 25 -0.19 -8.06 0.20
CA VAL A 25 0.33 -6.77 0.65
C VAL A 25 1.23 -6.17 -0.41
N PHE A 26 1.18 -4.84 -0.52
CA PHE A 26 2.21 -4.09 -1.21
C PHE A 26 2.67 -2.92 -0.34
N ARG A 27 3.82 -2.34 -0.68
CA ARG A 27 4.34 -1.14 -0.03
C ARG A 27 4.27 0.02 -1.01
N MET A 28 3.82 1.17 -0.52
CA MET A 28 3.80 2.42 -1.29
C MET A 28 4.60 3.51 -0.57
N MET A 29 5.15 4.41 -1.37
CA MET A 29 5.69 5.68 -0.92
C MET A 29 4.61 6.76 -1.11
N SER A 30 4.27 7.47 -0.04
CA SER A 30 3.38 8.64 -0.12
C SER A 30 3.99 9.72 -1.00
N LYS A 31 3.20 10.25 -1.95
CA LYS A 31 3.65 11.31 -2.85
C LYS A 31 3.35 12.67 -2.23
N HIS A 32 4.14 13.08 -1.24
CA HIS A 32 4.06 14.44 -0.68
C HIS A 32 5.11 15.34 -1.34
N ARG A 33 4.65 16.38 -2.06
CA ARG A 33 5.54 17.27 -2.86
C ARG A 33 6.59 18.02 -2.03
N ARG A 34 6.38 18.19 -0.72
CA ARG A 34 7.26 18.97 0.17
C ARG A 34 8.30 18.14 0.93
N ASP A 35 8.16 16.82 1.00
CA ASP A 35 9.00 15.96 1.85
C ASP A 35 9.91 15.03 1.05
N LYS A 36 10.60 15.58 0.04
CA LYS A 36 11.58 14.78 -0.72
C LYS A 36 12.69 14.19 0.16
N GLU A 37 13.00 14.83 1.29
CA GLU A 37 14.05 14.39 2.21
C GLU A 37 13.59 13.26 3.13
N ASN A 38 12.29 13.16 3.45
CA ASN A 38 11.75 12.17 4.40
C ASN A 38 10.48 11.51 3.85
N PRO A 39 10.60 10.64 2.82
CA PRO A 39 9.44 9.96 2.25
C PRO A 39 8.80 9.00 3.25
N LEU A 40 7.47 9.06 3.36
CA LEU A 40 6.69 8.10 4.14
C LEU A 40 6.45 6.83 3.31
N PHE A 41 6.89 5.69 3.84
CA PHE A 41 6.57 4.37 3.30
C PHE A 41 5.55 3.68 4.18
N ILE A 42 4.53 3.07 3.57
CA ILE A 42 3.48 2.38 4.30
C ILE A 42 3.06 1.09 3.61
N ASP A 43 2.79 0.07 4.41
CA ASP A 43 2.24 -1.19 3.95
C ASP A 43 0.72 -1.04 3.73
N VAL A 44 0.24 -1.59 2.61
CA VAL A 44 -1.18 -1.65 2.25
C VAL A 44 -1.61 -3.11 2.18
N ALA A 45 -2.59 -3.47 3.00
CA ALA A 45 -3.17 -4.80 3.08
C ALA A 45 -4.46 -4.87 2.26
N CYS A 46 -4.52 -5.83 1.33
CA CYS A 46 -5.65 -6.03 0.42
C CYS A 46 -6.29 -7.40 0.69
N PHE A 47 -7.62 -7.44 0.71
CA PHE A 47 -8.40 -8.64 1.04
C PHE A 47 -9.45 -8.90 -0.05
N GLY A 48 -9.83 -10.16 -0.23
CA GLY A 48 -10.85 -10.58 -1.19
C GLY A 48 -10.49 -10.16 -2.62
N ASP A 49 -11.49 -9.72 -3.37
CA ASP A 49 -11.36 -9.28 -4.77
C ASP A 49 -10.29 -8.21 -4.96
N LEU A 50 -10.10 -7.31 -3.98
CA LEU A 50 -9.07 -6.29 -4.05
C LEU A 50 -7.66 -6.89 -4.06
N SER A 51 -7.46 -8.03 -3.39
CA SER A 51 -6.18 -8.75 -3.43
C SER A 51 -5.90 -9.29 -4.83
N GLU A 52 -6.90 -9.85 -5.51
CA GLU A 52 -6.76 -10.40 -6.86
C GLU A 52 -6.50 -9.29 -7.88
N ILE A 53 -7.26 -8.18 -7.79
CA ILE A 53 -7.05 -6.98 -8.61
C ILE A 53 -5.63 -6.45 -8.39
N CYS A 54 -5.18 -6.32 -7.15
CA CYS A 54 -3.83 -5.87 -6.88
C CYS A 54 -2.78 -6.81 -7.44
N HIS A 55 -2.97 -8.13 -7.36
CA HIS A 55 -2.06 -9.09 -7.96
C HIS A 55 -1.89 -8.88 -9.48
N GLN A 56 -2.94 -8.45 -10.18
CA GLN A 56 -2.91 -8.22 -11.63
C GLN A 56 -2.33 -6.84 -12.02
N TYR A 57 -2.64 -5.78 -11.25
CA TYR A 57 -2.38 -4.39 -11.66
C TYR A 57 -1.31 -3.65 -10.84
N VAL A 58 -0.99 -4.12 -9.63
CA VAL A 58 0.04 -3.50 -8.77
C VAL A 58 1.42 -4.02 -9.16
N LYS A 59 2.20 -3.14 -9.79
CA LYS A 59 3.62 -3.34 -10.08
C LYS A 59 4.43 -2.20 -9.47
N LYS A 60 5.74 -2.38 -9.33
CA LYS A 60 6.62 -1.27 -8.95
C LYS A 60 6.44 -0.10 -9.93
N GLY A 61 6.26 1.11 -9.39
CA GLY A 61 6.04 2.33 -10.16
C GLY A 61 4.56 2.67 -10.42
N THR A 62 3.62 1.74 -10.19
CA THR A 62 2.19 2.03 -10.32
C THR A 62 1.78 3.17 -9.39
N GLN A 63 1.08 4.17 -9.93
CA GLN A 63 0.49 5.24 -9.12
C GLN A 63 -0.87 4.78 -8.58
N VAL A 64 -1.07 4.93 -7.28
CA VAL A 64 -2.26 4.45 -6.59
C VAL A 64 -2.79 5.53 -5.65
N ASN A 65 -4.12 5.63 -5.55
CA ASN A 65 -4.81 6.29 -4.45
C ASN A 65 -5.52 5.22 -3.62
N VAL A 66 -5.10 5.06 -2.38
CA VAL A 66 -5.62 4.03 -1.47
C VAL A 66 -6.52 4.70 -0.45
N SER A 67 -7.77 4.25 -0.31
CA SER A 67 -8.63 4.62 0.79
C SER A 67 -8.99 3.40 1.65
N GLY A 68 -9.00 3.58 2.96
CA GLY A 68 -9.25 2.49 3.88
C GLY A 68 -9.10 2.90 5.33
N ARG A 69 -8.62 1.99 6.17
CA ARG A 69 -8.50 2.19 7.61
C ARG A 69 -7.05 2.05 8.07
N LEU A 70 -6.60 2.94 8.94
CA LEU A 70 -5.28 2.84 9.55
C LEU A 70 -5.30 1.74 10.60
N ARG A 71 -4.27 0.91 10.62
CA ARG A 71 -4.13 -0.20 11.56
C ARG A 71 -2.74 -0.21 12.17
N LEU A 72 -2.69 -0.36 13.49
CA LEU A 72 -1.47 -0.67 14.20
C LEU A 72 -1.18 -2.17 14.06
N ARG A 73 0.02 -2.51 13.58
CA ARG A 73 0.55 -3.87 13.52
C ARG A 73 1.64 -4.01 14.56
N GLN A 74 1.41 -4.86 15.55
CA GLN A 74 2.44 -5.24 16.52
C GLN A 74 3.05 -6.57 16.11
N ARG A 75 4.38 -6.63 16.05
CA ARG A 75 5.15 -7.85 15.82
C ARG A 75 6.24 -7.95 16.86
N GLU A 76 6.57 -9.17 17.28
CA GLU A 76 7.74 -9.41 18.10
C GLU A 76 8.92 -9.79 17.21
N TYR A 77 10.06 -9.17 17.46
CA TYR A 77 11.32 -9.50 16.80
C TYR A 77 12.43 -9.42 17.83
N GLU A 78 13.18 -10.51 18.00
CA GLU A 78 14.27 -10.62 18.99
C GLU A 78 13.86 -10.21 20.41
N GLY A 79 12.65 -10.61 20.83
CA GLY A 79 12.10 -10.28 22.16
C GLY A 79 11.63 -8.83 22.33
N ARG A 80 11.65 -8.00 21.27
CA ARG A 80 11.14 -6.63 21.29
C ARG A 80 9.82 -6.52 20.53
N LYS A 81 8.86 -5.80 21.12
CA LYS A 81 7.61 -5.41 20.45
C LYS A 81 7.89 -4.25 19.50
N ILE A 82 7.78 -4.51 18.20
CA ILE A 82 7.84 -3.49 17.14
C ILE A 82 6.41 -3.15 16.76
N SER A 83 6.11 -1.85 16.70
CA SER A 83 4.83 -1.32 16.26
C SER A 83 4.99 -0.61 14.92
N ASP A 84 4.29 -1.08 13.89
CA ASP A 84 4.22 -0.46 12.58
C ASP A 84 2.79 -0.02 12.27
N TYR A 85 2.63 0.95 11.37
CA TYR A 85 1.32 1.30 10.82
C TYR A 85 1.13 0.69 9.43
N SER A 86 -0.09 0.24 9.14
CA SER A 86 -0.51 -0.19 7.81
C SER A 86 -1.90 0.34 7.47
N ILE A 87 -2.22 0.35 6.19
CA ILE A 87 -3.57 0.64 5.70
C ILE A 87 -4.25 -0.69 5.36
N THR A 88 -5.42 -0.94 5.94
CA THR A 88 -6.33 -1.97 5.42
C THR A 88 -7.17 -1.32 4.33
N ALA A 89 -6.89 -1.65 3.08
CA ALA A 89 -7.51 -1.02 1.93
C ALA A 89 -8.98 -1.42 1.80
N GLN A 90 -9.83 -0.44 1.48
CA GLN A 90 -11.23 -0.64 1.11
C GLN A 90 -11.44 -0.32 -0.37
N THR A 91 -10.76 0.70 -0.89
CA THR A 91 -10.75 1.03 -2.32
C THR A 91 -9.35 1.42 -2.76
N ILE A 92 -9.00 1.09 -4.01
CA ILE A 92 -7.74 1.48 -4.64
C ILE A 92 -8.04 1.95 -6.06
N ASP A 93 -7.68 3.20 -6.35
CA ASP A 93 -7.75 3.74 -7.70
C ASP A 93 -6.36 3.71 -8.34
N PHE A 94 -6.26 3.05 -9.48
CA PHE A 94 -5.03 2.96 -10.26
C PHE A 94 -4.97 4.12 -11.24
N SER A 95 -4.00 5.02 -11.06
CA SER A 95 -3.74 6.08 -12.02
C SER A 95 -2.77 5.54 -13.07
N ASN A 96 -3.30 5.21 -14.24
CA ASN A 96 -2.52 4.71 -15.36
C ASN A 96 -1.52 5.80 -15.80
N THR A 97 -0.25 5.68 -15.42
CA THR A 97 0.85 6.31 -16.14
C THR A 97 1.69 5.19 -16.72
N PHE A 98 1.15 4.53 -17.73
CA PHE A 98 1.93 3.67 -18.60
C PHE A 98 2.80 4.58 -19.49
N SER A 99 3.88 5.13 -18.95
CA SER A 99 4.96 5.70 -19.76
C SER A 99 5.95 4.57 -20.04
N GLY A 100 5.53 3.63 -20.87
CA GLY A 100 6.44 2.66 -21.48
C GLY A 100 7.17 3.36 -22.62
N GLU A 101 8.34 3.93 -22.36
CA GLU A 101 9.37 4.03 -23.38
C GLU A 101 10.15 2.72 -23.33
N PHE A 102 9.78 1.80 -24.23
CA PHE A 102 10.66 0.70 -24.59
C PHE A 102 11.76 1.29 -25.49
N SER A 103 12.99 1.34 -24.99
CA SER A 103 14.20 1.44 -25.80
C SER A 103 14.77 0.04 -26.01
#